data_AF-A0A3D4QPX8-F1
#
_entry.id   AF-A0A3D4QPX8-F1
#
_cell.length_a   1.000
_cell.length_b   1.000
_cell.length_c   1.000
_cell.angle_alpha   90.00
_cell.angle_beta   90.00
_cell.angle_gamma   90.00
#
_symmetry.space_group_name_H-M   'P 1'
#
loop_
_entity.id
_entity.type
_entity.pdbx_description
1 polymer ?
#
loop_
_entity_poly.entity_id
_entity_poly.type
_entity_poly.pdbx_seq_one_letter_code
_entity_poly.pdbx_strand_id
1 'polypeptide(L)' 'MDLDTKKIGSGIKRYRLAKNLSQQNLAEKVGISYRYVAEIESGGKVPKLKT' A
#
# COMPACT_ATOMS: atom_id res chain seq x y z
N MET A 1 -13.52 -11.76 10.20
CA MET A 1 -13.50 -10.36 9.73
C MET A 1 -12.52 -10.29 8.58
N ASP A 2 -13.03 -10.37 7.35
CA ASP A 2 -12.22 -10.16 6.17
C ASP A 2 -11.75 -8.71 6.14
N LEU A 3 -10.46 -8.51 6.36
CA LEU A 3 -9.83 -7.20 6.24
C LEU A 3 -10.00 -6.80 4.76
N ASP A 4 -10.86 -5.82 4.48
CA ASP A 4 -11.07 -5.26 3.13
C ASP A 4 -9.76 -4.60 2.66
N THR A 5 -8.80 -5.38 2.20
CA THR A 5 -7.47 -4.93 1.77
C THR A 5 -7.56 -3.97 0.59
N LYS A 6 -8.65 -4.05 -0.19
CA LYS A 6 -9.02 -3.04 -1.19
C LYS A 6 -9.28 -1.65 -0.59
N LYS A 7 -9.93 -1.56 0.58
CA LYS A 7 -10.16 -0.27 1.27
C LYS A 7 -8.85 0.30 1.82
N ILE A 8 -7.98 -0.56 2.34
CA ILE A 8 -6.66 -0.13 2.84
C ILE A 8 -5.78 0.34 1.67
N GLY A 9 -5.69 -0.43 0.58
CA GLY A 9 -4.91 -0.06 -0.61
C GLY A 9 -5.37 1.25 -1.25
N SER A 10 -6.68 1.45 -1.37
CA SER A 10 -7.25 2.71 -1.88
C SER A 10 -7.00 3.89 -0.93
N GLY A 11 -7.05 3.67 0.39
CA GLY A 11 -6.67 4.66 1.39
C GLY A 11 -5.21 5.08 1.25
N ILE A 12 -4.28 4.11 1.17
CA ILE A 12 -2.85 4.37 0.99
C ILE A 12 -2.59 5.16 -0.29
N LYS A 13 -3.20 4.76 -1.41
CA LYS A 13 -3.10 5.50 -2.69
C LYS A 13 -3.58 6.94 -2.54
N ARG A 14 -4.68 7.17 -1.83
CA ARG A 14 -5.25 8.49 -1.61
C ARG A 14 -4.32 9.39 -0.78
N TYR A 15 -3.76 8.88 0.32
CA TYR A 15 -2.78 9.61 1.13
C TYR A 15 -1.46 9.84 0.39
N ARG A 16 -1.02 8.87 -0.41
CA ARG A 16 0.18 8.98 -1.24
C ARG A 16 0.06 10.14 -2.23
N LEU A 17 -1.07 10.22 -2.94
CA LEU A 17 -1.36 11.31 -3.87
C LEU A 17 -1.51 12.65 -3.15
N ALA A 18 -2.18 12.69 -1.99
CA ALA A 18 -2.30 13.91 -1.18
C ALA A 18 -0.95 14.47 -0.73
N LYS A 19 0.05 13.60 -0.54
CA LYS A 19 1.43 13.99 -0.21
C LYS A 19 2.34 14.19 -1.43
N ASN A 20 1.81 14.15 -2.65
CA ASN A 20 2.59 14.18 -3.91
C ASN A 20 3.74 13.15 -3.93
N LEU A 21 3.51 11.97 -3.35
CA LEU A 21 4.49 10.90 -3.32
C LEU A 21 4.29 9.95 -4.50
N SER A 22 5.39 9.56 -5.14
CA SER A 22 5.38 8.38 -6.02
C SER A 22 5.31 7.11 -5.16
N GLN A 23 4.93 5.98 -5.75
CA GLN A 23 4.98 4.69 -5.05
C GLN A 23 6.42 4.34 -4.63
N GLN A 24 7.42 4.79 -5.40
CA GLN A 24 8.85 4.66 -5.05
C GLN A 24 9.20 5.47 -3.82
N ASN A 25 8.83 6.76 -3.78
CA ASN A 25 9.12 7.63 -2.64
C ASN A 25 8.41 7.15 -1.37
N LEU A 26 7.18 6.62 -1.52
CA LEU A 26 6.49 5.97 -0.41
C LEU A 26 7.26 4.74 0.05
N ALA A 27 7.61 3.83 -0.87
CA ALA A 27 8.34 2.61 -0.60
C ALA A 27 9.67 2.86 0.15
N GLU A 28 10.46 3.83 -0.31
CA GLU A 28 11.70 4.26 0.34
C GLU A 28 11.46 4.81 1.74
N LYS A 29 10.41 5.62 1.94
CA LYS A 29 10.06 6.18 3.26
C LYS A 29 9.63 5.13 4.27
N VAL A 30 8.95 4.07 3.85
CA VAL A 30 8.52 2.97 4.74
C VAL A 30 9.51 1.79 4.75
N GLY A 31 10.59 1.85 3.97
CA GLY A 31 11.59 0.78 3.90
C GLY A 31 11.05 -0.52 3.28
N ILE A 32 10.04 -0.43 2.42
CA ILE A 32 9.45 -1.57 1.70
C ILE A 32 9.77 -1.48 0.21
N SER A 33 9.56 -2.55 -0.54
CA SER A 33 9.79 -2.51 -1.99
C SER A 33 8.66 -1.77 -2.73
N TYR A 34 9.00 -1.06 -3.80
CA TYR A 34 8.01 -0.44 -4.72
C TYR A 34 6.95 -1.46 -5.17
N ARG A 35 7.38 -2.68 -5.46
CA ARG A 35 6.50 -3.77 -5.89
C ARG A 35 5.49 -4.14 -4.80
N TYR A 36 5.90 -4.13 -3.53
CA TYR A 36 5.02 -4.35 -2.39
C TYR A 36 3.99 -3.22 -2.22
N VAL A 37 4.39 -1.97 -2.39
CA VAL A 37 3.46 -0.82 -2.41
C VAL A 37 2.42 -0.96 -3.53
N ALA A 38 2.85 -1.31 -4.74
CA ALA A 38 1.96 -1.53 -5.87
C ALA A 38 0.98 -2.70 -5.63
N GLU A 39 1.46 -3.79 -5.02
CA GLU A 39 0.61 -4.93 -4.63
C GLU A 39 -0.45 -4.55 -3.58
N ILE A 40 -0.09 -3.70 -2.61
CA ILE A 40 -1.01 -3.19 -1.60
C ILE A 40 -2.07 -2.27 -2.24
N GLU A 41 -1.65 -1.30 -3.06
CA GLU A 41 -2.57 -0.34 -3.70
C GLU A 41 -3.49 -1.01 -4.74
N SER A 42 -3.02 -2.06 -5.41
CA SER A 42 -3.80 -2.85 -6.39
C SER A 42 -4.76 -3.84 -5.72
N GLY A 43 -4.61 -4.09 -4.41
CA GLY A 43 -5.35 -5.13 -3.70
C GLY A 43 -4.95 -6.55 -4.11
N GLY A 44 -3.82 -6.70 -4.80
CA GLY A 44 -3.32 -7.96 -5.34
C GLY A 44 -2.65 -8.84 -4.28
N LYS A 45 -2.15 -8.24 -3.19
CA LYS A 45 -1.61 -8.99 -2.06
C LYS A 45 -2.26 -8.51 -0.77
N VAL A 46 -3.01 -9.42 -0.14
CA VAL A 46 -3.39 -9.26 1.27
C VAL A 46 -2.06 -9.20 2.04
N PRO A 47 -1.76 -8.12 2.80
CA PRO A 47 -0.70 -8.21 3.80
C PRO A 47 -1.16 -9.28 4.77
N LYS A 48 -0.65 -10.50 4.62
CA LYS A 48 -0.84 -11.55 5.61
C LYS A 48 -0.04 -11.09 6.82
N LEU A 49 -0.70 -10.37 7.73
CA LEU A 49 -0.28 -10.31 9.12
C LEU A 49 -0.29 -11.76 9.58
N LYS A 50 0.88 -12.40 9.51
CA LYS A 50 1.11 -13.70 10.13
C LYS A 50 0.95 -13.43 11.61
N THR A 51 -0.19 -13.84 12.17
CA THR A 51 -0.38 -13.91 13.63
C THR A 51 0.61 -14.94 14.17
#